data_AF-A0A9K3H0K3-F1
#
_entry.id   AF-A0A9K3H0K3-F1
#
_cell.length_a   1.000
_cell.length_b   1.000
_cell.length_c   1.000
_cell.angle_alpha   90.00
_cell.angle_beta   90.00
_cell.angle_gamma   90.00
#
_symmetry.space_group_name_H-M   'P 1'
#
loop_
_entity.id
_entity.type
_entity.pdbx_description
1 polymer ?
#
loop_
_entity_poly.entity_id
_entity_poly.type
_entity_poly.pdbx_seq_one_letter_code
_entity_poly.pdbx_strand_id
1 'polypeptide(L)' 'MASPNIITLIFFLLILCVINNTPCEAQLSSTFYDASCPNALRTIRTSIRTAISRERRMAASIVRLHFHDCFVQVLS' A
#
# COMPACT_ATOMS: atom_id res chain seq x y z
N MET A 1 -41.23 23.06 -3.06
CA MET A 1 -40.67 23.98 -4.06
C MET A 1 -39.27 24.37 -3.58
N ALA A 2 -38.23 23.63 -3.97
CA ALA A 2 -36.85 24.00 -3.62
C ALA A 2 -36.45 25.25 -4.43
N SER A 3 -35.80 26.22 -3.80
CA SER A 3 -35.35 27.42 -4.51
C SER A 3 -34.29 27.05 -5.54
N PRO A 4 -34.25 27.70 -6.72
CA PRO A 4 -33.29 27.39 -7.78
C PRO A 4 -31.83 27.48 -7.29
N ASN A 5 -31.56 28.32 -6.29
CA ASN A 5 -30.25 28.46 -5.64
C ASN A 5 -29.79 27.19 -4.89
N ILE A 6 -30.72 26.45 -4.26
CA ILE A 6 -30.39 25.19 -3.56
C ILE A 6 -30.01 24.11 -4.56
N ILE A 7 -30.73 24.03 -5.69
CA ILE A 7 -30.45 23.04 -6.74
C ILE A 7 -29.07 23.31 -7.36
N THR A 8 -28.75 24.58 -7.66
CA THR A 8 -27.44 24.98 -8.18
C THR A 8 -26.30 24.69 -7.19
N LEU A 9 -26.53 24.93 -5.88
CA LEU A 9 -25.55 24.62 -4.84
C LEU A 9 -25.27 23.12 -4.73
N ILE A 10 -26.32 22.30 -4.78
CA ILE A 10 -26.19 20.83 -4.77
C ILE A 10 -25.38 20.37 -5.99
N PHE A 11 -25.69 20.89 -7.17
CA PHE A 11 -24.96 20.54 -8.39
C PHE A 11 -23.49 20.94 -8.32
N PHE A 12 -23.19 22.13 -7.77
CA PHE A 12 -21.82 22.60 -7.54
C PHE A 12 -21.05 21.71 -6.56
N LEU A 13 -21.68 21.30 -5.46
CA LEU A 13 -21.07 20.39 -4.47
C LEU A 13 -20.84 18.98 -5.05
N LEU A 14 -21.75 18.49 -5.89
CA LEU A 14 -21.58 17.21 -6.59
C LEU A 14 -20.40 17.26 -7.57
N ILE A 15 -20.28 18.35 -8.33
CA ILE A 15 -19.12 18.59 -9.20
C ILE A 15 -17.82 18.60 -8.38
N LEU A 16 -17.79 19.33 -7.26
CA LEU A 16 -16.61 19.39 -6.39
C LEU A 16 -16.20 17.99 -5.87
N CYS A 17 -17.17 17.15 -5.51
CA CYS A 17 -16.93 15.78 -5.06
C CYS A 17 -16.33 14.89 -6.16
N VAL A 18 -16.84 15.02 -7.40
CA VAL A 18 -16.34 14.25 -8.56
C VAL A 18 -14.92 14.68 -8.96
N ILE A 19 -14.50 15.91 -8.69
CA ILE A 19 -13.15 16.38 -9.02
C ILE A 19 -12.11 15.89 -7.99
N ASN A 20 -12.51 15.65 -6.74
CA ASN A 20 -11.65 15.14 -5.67
C ASN A 20 -11.47 13.61 -5.76
N ASN A 21 -10.94 13.11 -6.87
CA ASN A 21 -10.36 11.78 -6.91
C ASN A 21 -8.91 11.91 -6.43
N THR A 22 -8.66 11.76 -5.13
CA THR A 22 -7.29 11.52 -4.67
C THR A 22 -6.89 10.13 -5.18
N PRO A 23 -5.96 10.02 -6.15
CA PRO A 23 -5.48 8.70 -6.54
C PRO A 23 -4.79 8.10 -5.31
N CYS A 24 -5.21 6.88 -4.94
CA CYS A 24 -4.38 6.06 -4.08
C CYS A 24 -3.07 5.81 -4.84
N GLU A 25 -1.95 6.35 -4.35
CA GLU A 25 -0.64 6.13 -4.95
C GLU A 25 -0.20 4.67 -4.75
N ALA A 26 -0.72 3.77 -5.57
CA ALA A 26 -0.22 2.41 -5.67
C ALA A 26 1.03 2.40 -6.56
N GLN A 27 2.15 2.98 -6.09
CA GLN A 27 3.43 3.01 -6.82
C GLN A 27 4.17 1.65 -6.83
N LEU A 28 3.52 0.55 -6.43
CA LEU A 28 4.15 -0.75 -6.34
C LEU A 28 4.06 -1.49 -7.68
N SER A 29 5.20 -2.02 -8.11
CA SER A 29 5.29 -2.97 -9.22
C SER A 29 6.03 -4.23 -8.77
N SER A 30 5.57 -5.39 -9.25
CA SER A 30 6.26 -6.67 -9.02
C SER A 30 7.65 -6.74 -9.66
N THR A 31 7.91 -5.89 -10.66
CA THR A 31 9.17 -5.81 -11.43
C THR A 31 10.05 -4.63 -11.02
N PHE A 32 9.73 -3.95 -9.91
CA PHE A 32 10.41 -2.71 -9.49
C PHE A 32 11.95 -2.84 -9.40
N TYR A 33 12.45 -4.01 -9.00
CA TYR A 33 13.89 -4.26 -8.84
C TYR A 33 14.55 -4.91 -10.06
N ASP A 34 13.83 -5.21 -11.14
CA ASP A 34 14.39 -6.01 -12.24
C ASP A 34 15.57 -5.30 -12.94
N ALA A 35 15.50 -3.99 -13.08
CA ALA A 35 16.56 -3.19 -13.72
C ALA A 35 17.67 -2.77 -12.73
N SER A 36 17.33 -2.45 -11.49
CA SER A 36 18.27 -1.91 -10.49
C SER A 36 19.01 -3.01 -9.72
N CYS A 37 18.33 -4.11 -9.38
CA CYS A 37 18.88 -5.24 -8.66
C CYS A 37 18.13 -6.54 -9.00
N PRO A 38 18.40 -7.17 -10.16
CA PRO A 38 17.65 -8.33 -10.65
C PRO A 38 17.74 -9.56 -9.73
N ASN A 39 18.76 -9.61 -8.87
CA ASN A 39 18.97 -10.71 -7.93
C ASN A 39 18.33 -10.47 -6.55
N ALA A 40 17.73 -9.31 -6.29
CA ALA A 40 17.22 -8.94 -4.97
C ALA A 40 16.30 -10.01 -4.37
N LEU A 41 15.22 -10.37 -5.09
CA LEU A 41 14.25 -11.36 -4.63
C LEU A 41 14.86 -12.76 -4.42
N ARG A 42 15.82 -13.14 -5.28
CA ARG A 42 16.51 -14.44 -5.18
C ARG A 42 17.39 -14.49 -3.93
N THR A 43 18.17 -13.44 -3.68
CA THR A 43 19.02 -13.32 -2.51
C THR A 43 18.19 -13.32 -1.22
N ILE A 44 17.14 -12.49 -1.15
CA ILE A 44 16.23 -12.43 0.00
C ILE A 44 15.62 -13.81 0.30
N ARG A 45 15.10 -14.50 -0.73
CA ARG A 45 14.50 -15.83 -0.57
C ARG A 45 15.49 -16.86 -0.04
N THR A 46 16.74 -16.82 -0.49
CA THR A 46 17.79 -17.74 -0.04
C THR A 46 18.15 -17.50 1.42
N SER A 47 18.30 -16.24 1.82
CA SER A 47 18.58 -15.85 3.21
C SER A 47 17.44 -16.24 4.15
N ILE A 48 16.18 -15.96 3.76
CA ILE A 48 15.00 -16.33 4.56
C ILE A 48 14.93 -17.85 4.73
N ARG A 49 15.12 -18.63 3.66
CA ARG A 49 15.12 -20.11 3.76
C ARG A 49 16.21 -20.63 4.70
N THR A 50 17.40 -20.04 4.64
CA THR A 50 18.52 -20.40 5.52
C THR A 50 18.21 -20.06 6.98
N ALA A 51 17.56 -18.93 7.24
CA ALA A 51 17.15 -18.53 8.58
C ALA A 51 16.07 -19.49 9.13
N ILE A 52 15.07 -19.84 8.32
CA ILE A 52 14.00 -20.78 8.70
C ILE A 52 14.55 -22.19 8.92
N SER A 53 15.52 -22.64 8.12
CA SER A 53 16.13 -23.97 8.32
C SER A 53 16.92 -24.05 9.62
N ARG A 54 17.51 -22.93 10.06
CA ARG A 54 18.19 -22.83 11.37
C ARG A 54 17.18 -22.77 12.52
N GLU A 55 16.11 -21.99 12.37
CA GLU A 55 15.05 -21.86 13.37
C GLU A 55 13.68 -21.70 12.69
N ARG A 56 12.82 -22.72 12.80
CA ARG A 56 11.50 -22.69 12.12
C ARG A 56 10.61 -21.54 12.57
N ARG A 57 10.72 -21.11 13.84
CA ARG A 57 9.96 -19.98 14.40
C ARG A 57 10.23 -18.67 13.66
N MET A 58 11.38 -18.54 12.99
CA MET A 58 11.75 -17.34 12.25
C MET A 58 10.76 -16.98 11.14
N ALA A 59 10.10 -17.97 10.52
CA ALA A 59 9.06 -17.70 9.52
C ALA A 59 7.93 -16.83 10.12
N ALA A 60 7.44 -17.21 11.30
CA ALA A 60 6.39 -16.46 11.99
C ALA A 60 6.89 -15.10 12.50
N SER A 61 8.12 -15.02 13.00
CA SER A 61 8.73 -13.78 13.47
C SER A 61 8.87 -12.73 12.35
N ILE A 62 9.31 -13.12 11.15
CA ILE A 62 9.45 -12.22 9.99
C ILE A 62 8.08 -11.68 9.56
N VAL A 63 7.08 -12.55 9.47
CA VAL A 63 5.71 -12.15 9.09
C VAL A 63 5.14 -11.18 10.13
N ARG A 64 5.30 -11.50 11.43
CA ARG A 64 4.87 -10.61 12.51
C ARG A 64 5.55 -9.24 12.45
N LEU A 65 6.84 -9.20 12.13
CA LEU A 65 7.58 -7.95 11.96
C LEU A 65 7.01 -7.11 10.81
N HIS A 66 6.76 -7.73 9.65
CA HIS A 66 6.14 -7.03 8.51
C HIS A 66 4.77 -6.44 8.87
N PHE A 67 3.92 -7.21 9.56
CA PHE A 67 2.64 -6.71 10.05
C PHE A 67 2.81 -5.57 11.06
N HIS A 68 3.79 -5.67 11.96
CA HIS A 68 4.07 -4.63 12.95
C HIS A 68 4.50 -3.32 12.28
N ASP A 69 5.36 -3.37 11.27
CA ASP A 69 5.84 -2.18 10.56
C ASP A 69 4.70 -1.52 9.75
N CYS A 70 3.87 -2.31 9.07
CA CYS A 70 2.77 -1.77 8.27
C CYS A 70 1.61 -1.23 9.11
N PHE A 71 1.34 -1.80 10.29
CA PHE A 71 0.17 -1.42 11.10
C PHE A 71 0.44 -0.22 12.02
N VAL A 72 1.71 0.14 12.26
CA VAL A 72 2.07 1.27 13.13
C VAL A 72 1.92 2.62 12.40
N GLN A 73 1.68 2.63 11.08
CA GLN A 73 1.58 3.84 10.26
C GLN A 73 0.15 4.18 9.82
N VAL A 74 -0.82 4.12 10.75
CA VAL A 74 -2.22 4.51 10.47
C VAL A 74 -2.45 6.03 10.61
N LEU A 75 -1.44 6.82 10.98
CA LEU A 75 -1.59 8.28 11.11
C LEU A 75 -0.28 9.05 10.81
N SER A 76 0.06 9.19 9.52
CA SER A 76 1.01 10.20 9.03
C SER A 76 0.72 10.51 7.57
#